data_AF-A0A8T0H9X4-F1
#
_entry.id   AF-A0A8T0H9X4-F1
#
_cell.length_a   1.000
_cell.length_b   1.000
_cell.length_c   1.000
_cell.angle_alpha   90.00
_cell.angle_beta   90.00
_cell.angle_gamma   90.00
#
_symmetry.space_group_name_H-M   'P 1'
#
loop_
_entity.id
_entity.type
_entity.pdbx_description
1 polymer ?
#
loop_
_entity_poly.entity_id
_entity_poly.type
_entity_poly.pdbx_seq_one_letter_code
_entity_poly.pdbx_strand_id
1 'polypeptide(L)'
;MLFLSWHRPSSKDQATCLARCKDGEFNYDTKFKGATRESPLSGDRAEELKKNGFAINHASVKLGSGKNAFLQGKEALQNWGHFQLPWASVDASTPIKEGSKFCVCANEIVTWVMNPLQVLYVDSKTPSSVDQKHQQAAFAYGSGTLHGHMLVSHNFIFSFRNLVLSALGDDVNTPSFEPPQCT
;
A
#
# COMPACT_ATOMS: atom_id res chain seq x y z
N MET A 1 -13.80 14.65 7.06
CA MET A 1 -14.88 15.09 6.17
C MET A 1 -14.88 14.19 4.94
N LEU A 2 -16.06 13.73 4.51
CA LEU A 2 -16.23 12.86 3.35
C LEU A 2 -16.24 13.69 2.07
N PHE A 3 -15.52 13.27 1.02
CA PHE A 3 -15.62 13.91 -0.29
C PHE A 3 -16.34 12.97 -1.27
N LEU A 4 -17.41 13.49 -1.86
CA LEU A 4 -18.22 12.84 -2.88
C LEU A 4 -18.37 13.78 -4.07
N SER A 5 -18.11 13.28 -5.28
CA SER A 5 -18.27 14.03 -6.52
C SER A 5 -18.85 13.14 -7.63
N TRP A 6 -19.63 13.72 -8.53
CA TRP A 6 -20.08 13.02 -9.75
C TRP A 6 -19.00 12.98 -10.83
N HIS A 7 -17.98 13.82 -10.72
CA HIS A 7 -16.88 13.92 -11.66
C HIS A 7 -15.56 13.53 -11.00
N ARG A 8 -14.60 13.09 -11.83
CA ARG A 8 -13.26 12.75 -11.37
C ARG A 8 -12.61 13.96 -10.68
N PRO A 9 -12.10 13.81 -9.44
CA PRO A 9 -11.49 14.91 -8.72
C PRO A 9 -10.24 15.43 -9.44
N SER A 10 -10.13 16.74 -9.55
CA SER A 10 -8.95 17.40 -10.11
C SER A 10 -7.78 17.39 -9.13
N SER A 11 -6.55 17.68 -9.59
CA SER A 11 -5.39 17.86 -8.71
C SER A 11 -5.62 18.98 -7.68
N LYS A 12 -6.41 20.00 -8.01
CA LYS A 12 -6.78 21.07 -7.07
C LYS A 12 -7.70 20.54 -5.96
N ASP A 13 -8.66 19.69 -6.30
CA ASP A 13 -9.56 19.08 -5.31
C ASP A 13 -8.77 18.20 -4.34
N GLN A 14 -7.85 17.40 -4.88
CA GLN A 14 -6.93 16.56 -4.10
C GLN A 14 -6.08 17.41 -3.16
N ALA A 15 -5.43 18.47 -3.67
CA ALA A 15 -4.63 19.38 -2.83
C ALA A 15 -5.48 20.02 -1.72
N THR A 16 -6.72 20.41 -2.02
CA THR A 16 -7.63 21.00 -1.03
C THR A 16 -8.14 19.96 -0.01
N CYS A 17 -8.26 18.69 -0.39
CA CYS A 17 -8.55 17.58 0.52
C CYS A 17 -7.39 17.37 1.50
N LEU A 18 -6.16 17.28 0.97
CA LEU A 18 -4.96 17.05 1.77
C LEU A 18 -4.62 18.23 2.68
N ALA A 19 -4.85 19.47 2.25
CA ALA A 19 -4.65 20.66 3.07
C ALA A 19 -5.55 20.71 4.31
N ARG A 20 -6.70 20.01 4.27
CA ARG A 20 -7.62 19.89 5.41
C ARG A 20 -7.25 18.75 6.36
N CYS A 21 -6.38 17.83 5.93
CA CYS A 21 -5.91 16.73 6.76
C CYS A 21 -4.74 17.20 7.63
N LYS A 22 -4.93 17.20 8.96
CA LYS A 22 -3.82 17.49 9.88
C LYS A 22 -2.78 16.37 9.82
N ASP A 23 -1.52 16.73 9.97
CA ASP A 23 -0.43 15.76 10.05
C ASP A 23 -0.66 14.78 11.21
N GLY A 24 -0.58 13.48 10.93
CA GLY A 24 -0.70 12.43 11.94
C GLY A 24 -2.13 12.16 12.45
N GLU A 25 -3.15 12.81 11.89
CA GLU A 25 -4.55 12.59 12.30
C GLU A 25 -5.16 11.39 11.54
N PHE A 26 -4.72 10.18 11.91
CA PHE A 26 -5.23 8.92 11.36
C PHE A 26 -6.66 8.63 11.83
N ASN A 27 -7.43 7.91 11.03
CA ASN A 27 -8.77 7.43 11.41
C ASN A 27 -8.75 6.20 12.34
N TYR A 28 -7.59 5.86 12.90
CA TYR A 28 -7.36 4.78 13.85
C TYR A 28 -6.35 5.21 14.91
N ASP A 29 -6.31 4.48 16.03
CA ASP A 29 -5.39 4.75 17.15
C ASP A 29 -3.92 4.72 16.67
N THR A 30 -3.19 5.80 16.98
CA THR A 30 -1.82 6.01 16.52
C THR A 30 -0.85 4.91 16.97
N LYS A 31 -1.20 4.14 18.01
CA LYS A 31 -0.42 2.95 18.41
C LYS A 31 -0.32 1.88 17.30
N PHE A 32 -1.26 1.84 16.36
CA PHE A 32 -1.24 0.93 15.22
C PHE A 32 -0.54 1.50 13.98
N LYS A 33 0.02 2.72 14.06
CA LYS A 33 0.76 3.33 12.96
C LYS A 33 1.95 2.42 12.57
N GLY A 34 1.99 1.98 11.32
CA GLY A 34 3.05 1.13 10.82
C GLY A 34 2.99 -0.31 11.35
N ALA A 35 1.83 -0.75 11.86
CA ALA A 35 1.62 -2.12 12.34
C ALA A 35 1.93 -3.20 11.29
N THR A 36 1.97 -2.84 10.01
CA THR A 36 2.20 -3.71 8.86
C THR A 36 3.63 -3.64 8.30
N ARG A 37 4.53 -2.90 8.96
CA ARG A 37 5.92 -2.69 8.48
C ARG A 37 6.70 -3.99 8.36
N GLU A 38 6.55 -4.86 9.34
CA GLU A 38 7.21 -6.16 9.35
C GLU A 38 6.38 -7.20 8.58
N SER A 39 7.08 -8.03 7.82
CA SER A 39 6.49 -9.12 7.05
C SER A 39 7.21 -10.44 7.34
N PRO A 40 6.46 -11.56 7.37
CA PRO A 40 5.00 -11.64 7.29
C PRO A 40 4.31 -11.12 8.57
N LEU A 41 3.17 -10.45 8.42
CA LEU A 41 2.33 -10.09 9.56
C LEU A 41 1.74 -11.38 10.14
N SER A 42 2.31 -11.85 11.25
CA SER A 42 2.02 -13.16 11.83
C SER A 42 2.16 -13.14 13.36
N GLY A 43 1.70 -14.21 14.00
CA GLY A 43 1.80 -14.39 15.45
C GLY A 43 1.04 -13.34 16.24
N ASP A 44 1.59 -12.95 17.38
CA ASP A 44 0.95 -12.10 18.38
C ASP A 44 0.47 -10.75 17.83
N ARG A 45 1.21 -10.18 16.87
CA ARG A 45 0.87 -8.88 16.25
C ARG A 45 -0.38 -8.96 15.37
N ALA A 46 -0.52 -10.05 14.61
CA ALA A 46 -1.71 -10.28 13.80
C ALA A 46 -2.93 -10.51 14.71
N GLU A 47 -2.76 -11.27 15.79
CA GLU A 47 -3.81 -11.51 16.78
C GLU A 47 -4.20 -10.24 17.55
N GLU A 48 -3.24 -9.39 17.91
CA GLU A 48 -3.51 -8.08 18.50
C GLU A 48 -4.36 -7.22 17.56
N LEU A 49 -4.00 -7.15 16.27
CA LEU A 49 -4.76 -6.37 15.30
C LEU A 49 -6.20 -6.89 15.15
N LYS A 50 -6.37 -8.21 15.04
CA LYS A 50 -7.71 -8.84 14.98
C LYS A 50 -8.54 -8.55 16.23
N LYS A 51 -7.94 -8.64 17.42
CA LYS A 51 -8.61 -8.32 18.71
C LYS A 51 -9.07 -6.86 18.77
N ASN A 52 -8.36 -5.96 18.09
CA ASN A 52 -8.73 -4.55 17.97
C ASN A 52 -9.64 -4.27 16.75
N GLY A 53 -10.20 -5.33 16.15
CA GLY A 53 -11.20 -5.23 15.10
C GLY A 53 -10.65 -5.17 13.68
N PHE A 54 -9.34 -5.22 13.46
CA PHE A 54 -8.80 -5.13 12.10
C PHE A 54 -8.99 -6.41 11.31
N ALA A 55 -9.57 -6.28 10.11
CA ALA A 55 -9.51 -7.32 9.09
C ALA A 55 -8.10 -7.36 8.48
N ILE A 56 -7.45 -8.53 8.54
CA ILE A 56 -6.13 -8.74 7.94
C ILE A 56 -6.30 -9.45 6.60
N ASN A 57 -5.72 -8.86 5.55
CA ASN A 57 -5.66 -9.44 4.23
C ASN A 57 -4.22 -9.51 3.73
N HIS A 58 -3.88 -10.57 3.01
CA HIS A 58 -2.57 -10.73 2.38
C HIS A 58 -2.75 -11.30 0.96
N ALA A 59 -2.28 -10.55 -0.04
CA ALA A 59 -2.26 -10.97 -1.42
C ALA A 59 -0.85 -10.75 -2.00
N SER A 60 -0.36 -11.73 -2.76
CA SER A 60 0.94 -11.67 -3.41
C SER A 60 0.86 -12.28 -4.80
N VAL A 61 1.43 -11.59 -5.78
CA VAL A 61 1.50 -12.05 -7.17
C VAL A 61 2.95 -11.91 -7.66
N LYS A 62 3.44 -12.92 -8.37
CA LYS A 62 4.77 -12.87 -9.00
C LYS A 62 4.70 -12.01 -10.27
N LEU A 63 5.36 -10.86 -10.26
CA LEU A 63 5.44 -9.95 -11.42
C LEU A 63 6.53 -10.32 -12.42
N GLY A 64 7.55 -11.08 -11.98
CA GLY A 64 8.69 -11.47 -12.81
C GLY A 64 9.83 -12.02 -11.95
N SER A 65 10.99 -12.24 -12.58
CA SER A 65 12.21 -12.72 -11.93
C SER A 65 13.42 -11.87 -12.35
N GLY A 66 14.43 -11.78 -11.49
CA GLY A 66 15.69 -11.11 -11.77
C GLY A 66 15.69 -9.58 -11.58
N LYS A 67 16.88 -8.99 -11.77
CA LYS A 67 17.15 -7.57 -11.50
C LYS A 67 16.27 -6.61 -12.31
N ASN A 68 16.05 -6.91 -13.59
CA ASN A 68 15.27 -6.01 -14.46
C ASN A 68 13.80 -5.95 -14.03
N ALA A 69 13.19 -7.10 -13.72
CA ALA A 69 11.82 -7.15 -13.21
C ALA A 69 11.69 -6.41 -11.86
N PHE A 70 12.69 -6.53 -10.98
CA PHE A 70 12.74 -5.79 -9.72
C PHE A 70 12.79 -4.27 -9.96
N LEU A 71 13.69 -3.79 -10.83
CA LEU A 71 13.83 -2.37 -11.12
C LEU A 71 12.57 -1.77 -11.76
N GLN A 72 12.00 -2.47 -12.75
CA GLN A 72 10.74 -2.05 -13.39
C GLN A 72 9.57 -2.04 -12.40
N GLY A 73 9.47 -3.06 -11.56
CA GLY A 73 8.45 -3.10 -10.51
C GLY A 73 8.61 -1.96 -9.51
N LYS A 74 9.84 -1.67 -9.09
CA LYS A 74 10.14 -0.58 -8.15
C LYS A 74 9.77 0.76 -8.76
N GLU A 75 10.16 1.00 -10.01
CA GLU A 75 9.80 2.21 -10.75
C GLU A 75 8.28 2.35 -10.90
N ALA A 76 7.59 1.26 -11.28
CA ALA A 76 6.14 1.24 -11.39
C ALA A 76 5.47 1.58 -10.04
N LEU A 77 5.96 1.04 -8.92
CA LEU A 77 5.44 1.42 -7.60
C LEU A 77 5.67 2.90 -7.30
N GLN A 78 6.89 3.39 -7.48
CA GLN A 78 7.27 4.79 -7.20
C GLN A 78 6.45 5.80 -8.04
N ASN A 79 5.99 5.39 -9.22
CA ASN A 79 5.15 6.16 -10.12
C ASN A 79 3.64 5.83 -9.99
N TRP A 80 3.21 5.19 -8.89
CA TRP A 80 1.82 4.83 -8.62
C TRP A 80 1.16 3.93 -9.69
N GLY A 81 1.94 3.12 -10.40
CA GLY A 81 1.50 2.23 -11.48
C GLY A 81 0.36 1.28 -11.08
N HIS A 82 0.35 0.83 -9.84
CA HIS A 82 -0.71 -0.04 -9.29
C HIS A 82 -2.06 0.68 -9.08
N PHE A 83 -2.09 2.01 -9.16
CA PHE A 83 -3.32 2.82 -9.17
C PHE A 83 -3.66 3.37 -10.56
N GLN A 84 -2.99 2.95 -11.64
CA GLN A 84 -3.32 3.38 -13.02
C GLN A 84 -4.52 2.59 -13.58
N LEU A 85 -5.65 2.63 -12.86
CA LEU A 85 -6.88 1.93 -13.22
C LEU A 85 -7.89 2.94 -13.77
N PRO A 86 -8.81 2.57 -14.69
CA PRO A 86 -9.82 3.52 -15.20
C PRO A 86 -10.69 4.14 -14.10
N TRP A 87 -10.84 3.41 -12.99
CA TRP A 87 -11.68 3.76 -11.85
C TRP A 87 -10.90 4.24 -10.62
N ALA A 88 -9.56 4.27 -10.64
CA ALA A 88 -8.77 4.76 -9.52
C ALA A 88 -7.55 5.56 -9.99
N SER A 89 -7.09 6.52 -9.19
CA SER A 89 -5.84 7.22 -9.47
C SER A 89 -5.27 7.92 -8.25
N VAL A 90 -3.96 8.11 -8.28
CA VAL A 90 -3.20 8.98 -7.39
C VAL A 90 -2.49 10.03 -8.24
N ASP A 91 -2.27 11.22 -7.69
CA ASP A 91 -1.42 12.23 -8.33
C ASP A 91 0.02 11.69 -8.45
N ALA A 92 0.45 11.45 -9.69
CA ALA A 92 1.77 10.92 -10.02
C ALA A 92 2.93 11.84 -9.60
N SER A 93 2.67 13.12 -9.36
CA SER A 93 3.68 14.06 -8.84
C SER A 93 4.00 13.83 -7.36
N THR A 94 3.20 13.02 -6.64
CA THR A 94 3.41 12.77 -5.22
C THR A 94 4.53 11.76 -4.98
N PRO A 95 5.60 12.12 -4.27
CA PRO A 95 6.70 11.18 -4.03
C PRO A 95 6.33 10.12 -2.99
N ILE A 96 6.68 8.86 -3.26
CA ILE A 96 6.66 7.78 -2.25
C ILE A 96 7.83 7.97 -1.29
N LYS A 97 7.61 8.79 -0.26
CA LYS A 97 8.53 9.08 0.83
C LYS A 97 7.76 9.07 2.14
N GLU A 98 8.37 8.61 3.21
CA GLU A 98 7.78 8.68 4.55
C GLU A 98 7.33 10.12 4.87
N GLY A 99 6.11 10.23 5.37
CA GLY A 99 5.47 11.51 5.66
C GLY A 99 4.67 12.10 4.50
N SER A 100 4.90 11.70 3.25
CA SER A 100 4.16 12.20 2.09
C SER A 100 2.67 11.90 2.24
N LYS A 101 1.84 12.94 2.09
CA LYS A 101 0.38 12.79 1.99
C LYS A 101 -0.01 12.66 0.52
N PHE A 102 -0.96 11.78 0.25
CA PHE A 102 -1.51 11.58 -1.08
C PHE A 102 -2.99 11.25 -0.99
N CYS A 103 -3.71 11.40 -2.10
CA CYS A 103 -5.12 11.07 -2.18
C CYS A 103 -5.33 9.98 -3.22
N VAL A 104 -5.99 8.89 -2.83
CA VAL A 104 -6.52 7.92 -3.79
C VAL A 104 -7.90 8.40 -4.19
N CYS A 105 -8.05 8.76 -5.46
CA CYS A 105 -9.34 9.07 -6.05
C CYS A 105 -9.89 7.80 -6.67
N ALA A 106 -11.03 7.30 -6.19
CA ALA A 106 -11.66 6.09 -6.72
C ALA A 106 -13.10 6.37 -7.14
N ASN A 107 -13.57 5.70 -8.19
CA ASN A 107 -14.95 5.72 -8.62
C ASN A 107 -15.67 4.49 -8.07
N GLU A 108 -16.63 4.72 -7.19
CA GLU A 108 -17.51 3.69 -6.65
C GLU A 108 -18.84 3.73 -7.41
N ILE A 109 -18.84 3.15 -8.62
CA ILE A 109 -19.96 2.94 -9.54
C ILE A 109 -20.58 4.23 -10.10
N VAL A 110 -21.01 5.16 -9.25
CA VAL A 110 -21.68 6.41 -9.63
C VAL A 110 -20.92 7.62 -9.11
N THR A 111 -20.20 7.49 -8.00
CA THR A 111 -19.57 8.61 -7.31
C THR A 111 -18.07 8.43 -7.17
N TRP A 112 -17.35 9.52 -7.37
CA TRP A 112 -15.94 9.63 -7.03
C TRP A 112 -15.75 9.97 -5.57
N VAL A 113 -14.89 9.21 -4.92
CA VAL A 113 -14.45 9.41 -3.54
C VAL A 113 -12.98 9.83 -3.54
N MET A 114 -12.64 10.70 -2.58
CA MET A 114 -11.25 11.05 -2.29
C MET A 114 -10.86 10.49 -0.94
N ASN A 115 -9.89 9.59 -0.96
CA ASN A 115 -9.38 8.90 0.20
C ASN A 115 -8.00 9.46 0.55
N PRO A 116 -7.87 10.32 1.58
CA PRO A 116 -6.58 10.85 1.99
C PRO A 116 -5.79 9.80 2.78
N LEU A 117 -4.53 9.62 2.41
CA LEU A 117 -3.57 8.74 3.07
C LEU A 117 -2.24 9.45 3.30
N GLN A 118 -1.43 8.88 4.19
CA GLN A 118 -0.06 9.28 4.43
C GLN A 118 0.85 8.07 4.35
N VAL A 119 1.99 8.20 3.66
CA VAL A 119 3.04 7.18 3.63
C VAL A 119 3.69 7.10 5.01
N LEU A 120 3.64 5.93 5.63
CA LEU A 120 4.11 5.68 7.00
C LEU A 120 5.54 5.19 7.06
N TYR A 121 5.95 4.41 6.07
CA TYR A 121 7.30 3.88 5.97
C TYR A 121 7.60 3.54 4.51
N VAL A 122 8.88 3.62 4.16
CA VAL A 122 9.43 3.13 2.90
C VAL A 122 10.67 2.34 3.26
N ASP A 123 10.67 1.05 2.98
CA ASP A 123 11.79 0.15 3.24
C ASP A 123 12.41 -0.25 1.90
N SER A 124 13.67 0.14 1.69
CA SER A 124 14.45 -0.21 0.50
C SER A 124 15.72 -0.92 0.93
N LYS A 125 15.78 -2.24 0.73
CA LYS A 125 16.98 -3.04 0.94
C LYS A 125 17.72 -3.18 -0.38
N THR A 126 18.91 -2.59 -0.46
CA THR A 126 19.87 -2.83 -1.54
C THR A 126 20.83 -3.94 -1.11
N PRO A 127 21.14 -4.90 -1.98
CA PRO A 127 22.14 -5.92 -1.66
C PRO A 127 23.48 -5.23 -1.37
N SER A 128 24.00 -5.45 -0.17
CA SER A 128 25.29 -4.90 0.27
C SER A 128 26.39 -5.77 -0.32
N SER A 129 27.47 -5.16 -0.82
CA SER A 129 28.59 -5.84 -1.49
C SER A 129 29.40 -6.80 -0.62
N VAL A 130 29.06 -6.98 0.65
CA VAL A 130 29.87 -7.70 1.64
C VAL A 130 29.46 -9.19 1.79
N ASP A 131 28.22 -9.58 1.47
CA ASP A 131 27.77 -10.98 1.61
C ASP A 131 26.88 -11.45 0.44
N GLN A 132 27.53 -11.95 -0.61
CA GLN A 132 26.90 -12.28 -1.90
C GLN A 132 25.96 -13.50 -1.90
N LYS A 133 25.92 -14.30 -0.84
CA LYS A 133 25.22 -15.61 -0.90
C LYS A 133 23.71 -15.57 -0.58
N HIS A 134 23.17 -14.52 0.05
CA HIS A 134 21.78 -14.56 0.53
C HIS A 134 21.01 -13.22 0.55
N GLN A 135 21.48 -12.13 -0.06
CA GLN A 135 20.76 -10.85 0.01
C GLN A 135 19.84 -10.61 -1.19
N GLN A 136 18.54 -10.77 -0.94
CA GLN A 136 17.47 -10.39 -1.87
C GLN A 136 17.25 -8.87 -1.80
N ALA A 137 17.27 -8.20 -2.96
CA ALA A 137 16.84 -6.81 -3.06
C ALA A 137 15.34 -6.72 -2.73
N ALA A 138 14.95 -5.77 -1.89
CA ALA A 138 13.56 -5.58 -1.50
C ALA A 138 13.16 -4.11 -1.52
N PHE A 139 11.95 -3.82 -2.02
CA PHE A 139 11.32 -2.51 -1.88
C PHE A 139 9.90 -2.72 -1.35
N ALA A 140 9.53 -1.94 -0.36
CA ALA A 140 8.21 -1.94 0.25
C ALA A 140 7.86 -0.54 0.73
N TYR A 141 6.57 -0.20 0.73
CA TYR A 141 6.08 0.94 1.47
C TYR A 141 4.69 0.62 2.03
N GLY A 142 4.31 1.36 3.07
CA GLY A 142 2.98 1.28 3.66
C GLY A 142 2.38 2.65 3.88
N SER A 143 1.06 2.74 3.74
CA SER A 143 0.30 3.96 4.00
C SER A 143 -0.73 3.75 5.12
N GLY A 144 -1.06 4.86 5.78
CA GLY A 144 -2.10 4.98 6.79
C GLY A 144 -3.20 5.90 6.31
N THR A 145 -4.45 5.58 6.66
CA THR A 145 -5.65 6.32 6.29
C THR A 145 -5.85 7.54 7.21
N LEU A 146 -5.98 8.72 6.61
CA LEU A 146 -6.22 9.97 7.33
C LEU A 146 -7.72 10.19 7.56
N HIS A 147 -8.08 11.10 8.47
CA HIS A 147 -9.46 11.51 8.67
C HIS A 147 -10.11 12.01 7.37
N GLY A 148 -11.30 11.49 7.05
CA GLY A 148 -12.00 11.77 5.80
C GLY A 148 -11.90 10.67 4.75
N HIS A 149 -11.10 9.62 5.01
CA HIS A 149 -11.15 8.40 4.23
C HIS A 149 -12.54 7.75 4.32
N MET A 150 -13.14 7.54 3.16
CA MET A 150 -14.52 7.14 2.92
C MET A 150 -14.62 5.62 2.97
N LEU A 151 -14.42 5.05 4.16
CA LEU A 151 -14.77 3.66 4.49
C LEU A 151 -15.29 3.60 5.93
N VAL A 152 -16.42 4.27 6.14
CA VAL A 152 -17.26 4.08 7.33
C VAL A 152 -18.29 3.00 6.99
N SER A 153 -17.86 1.75 7.01
CA SER A 153 -18.72 0.62 7.38
C SER A 153 -17.86 -0.30 8.24
N HIS A 154 -17.94 -0.10 9.56
CA HIS A 154 -17.39 -0.96 10.62
C HIS A 154 -16.09 -1.74 10.26
N ASN A 155 -14.93 -1.18 10.61
CA ASN A 155 -13.65 -1.88 10.74
C ASN A 155 -12.83 -2.26 9.49
N PHE A 156 -12.90 -1.49 8.39
CA PHE A 156 -11.96 -1.65 7.27
C PHE A 156 -10.82 -0.63 7.32
N ILE A 157 -9.63 -1.05 7.78
CA ILE A 157 -8.37 -0.37 7.48
C ILE A 157 -7.82 -0.92 6.17
N PHE A 158 -7.67 -0.08 5.15
CA PHE A 158 -6.76 -0.35 4.04
C PHE A 158 -5.36 0.12 4.43
N SER A 159 -4.60 -0.77 5.08
CA SER A 159 -3.15 -0.63 5.09
C SER A 159 -2.64 -1.35 3.85
N PHE A 160 -2.47 -0.60 2.78
CA PHE A 160 -1.80 -1.12 1.60
C PHE A 160 -0.33 -1.34 1.94
N ARG A 161 0.06 -2.60 2.20
CA ARG A 161 1.44 -3.03 1.93
C ARG A 161 1.49 -3.30 0.44
N ASN A 162 1.69 -2.24 -0.33
CA ASN A 162 1.79 -2.34 -1.77
C ASN A 162 3.16 -2.92 -2.10
N LEU A 163 3.15 -4.24 -2.30
CA LEU A 163 4.12 -5.00 -3.07
C LEU A 163 5.50 -5.12 -2.40
N VAL A 164 5.83 -6.33 -1.95
CA VAL A 164 7.23 -6.71 -1.79
C VAL A 164 7.72 -7.28 -3.11
N LEU A 165 8.61 -6.52 -3.74
CA LEU A 165 9.42 -7.01 -4.84
C LEU A 165 10.68 -7.63 -4.24
N SER A 166 10.81 -8.95 -4.31
CA SER A 166 12.05 -9.64 -3.96
C SER A 166 12.74 -10.14 -5.22
N ALA A 167 14.00 -9.77 -5.44
CA ALA A 167 14.83 -10.45 -6.42
C ALA A 167 15.31 -11.77 -5.81
N LEU A 168 14.72 -12.90 -6.22
CA LEU A 168 15.27 -14.22 -5.93
C LEU A 168 16.51 -14.43 -6.80
N GLY A 169 17.64 -14.79 -6.19
CA GLY A 169 18.73 -15.44 -6.91
C GLY A 169 18.24 -16.82 -7.36
N ASP A 170 18.58 -17.19 -8.58
CA ASP A 170 18.19 -18.46 -9.19
C ASP A 170 18.74 -19.63 -8.35
N ASP A 171 17.92 -20.20 -7.46
CA ASP A 171 17.82 -21.64 -7.23
C ASP A 171 16.77 -22.03 -6.16
N VAL A 172 16.18 -23.21 -6.40
CA VAL A 172 15.34 -24.07 -5.51
C VAL A 172 13.82 -23.86 -5.49
N ASN A 173 13.13 -24.75 -6.21
CA ASN A 173 11.79 -25.32 -6.00
C ASN A 173 10.77 -24.47 -5.23
N THR A 174 9.90 -23.77 -5.96
CA THR A 174 8.58 -23.35 -5.45
C THR A 174 7.55 -24.41 -5.84
N PRO A 175 6.85 -25.06 -4.88
CA PRO A 175 5.77 -25.98 -5.22
C PRO A 175 4.64 -25.20 -5.91
N SER A 176 4.14 -25.77 -7.00
CA SER A 176 2.98 -25.29 -7.74
C SER A 176 1.77 -25.15 -6.81
N PHE A 177 1.24 -23.92 -6.71
CA PHE A 177 0.02 -23.64 -5.97
C PHE A 177 -1.18 -24.00 -6.85
N GLU A 178 -1.92 -25.04 -6.48
CA GLU A 178 -3.26 -25.30 -7.02
C GLU A 178 -4.27 -24.34 -6.35
N PRO A 179 -5.13 -23.65 -7.12
CA PRO A 179 -6.18 -22.81 -6.56
C PRO A 179 -7.20 -23.67 -5.80
N PRO A 180 -7.73 -23.20 -4.66
CA PRO A 180 -8.78 -23.93 -3.95
C PRO A 180 -10.02 -24.05 -4.83
N GLN A 181 -10.51 -25.28 -5.00
CA GLN A 181 -11.81 -25.52 -5.61
C GLN A 181 -12.90 -25.04 -4.66
N CYS A 182 -13.74 -24.12 -5.14
CA CYS A 182 -14.97 -23.73 -4.46
C CYS A 182 -15.93 -24.93 -4.41
N THR A 183 -16.32 -25.34 -3.21
CA THR A 183 -17.49 -26.19 -2.94
C THR A 183 -18.62 -25.36 -2.36
#